data_AF-A0A9X0CE85-F1
#
_entry.id   AF-A0A9X0CE85-F1
#
_cell.length_a   1.000
_cell.length_b   1.000
_cell.length_c   1.000
_cell.angle_alpha   90.00
_cell.angle_beta   90.00
_cell.angle_gamma   90.00
#
_symmetry.space_group_name_H-M   'P 1'
#
loop_
_entity.id
_entity.type
_entity.pdbx_description
1 polymer ?
#
loop_
_entity_poly.entity_id
_entity_poly.type
_entity_poly.pdbx_seq_one_letter_code
_entity_poly.pdbx_strand_id
1 'polypeptide(L)'
;MYSENGTEIARGNTTASYTLKTTTEEDFGKFNCTAENPDGKAAHLMELKKAVRPGPPRNVAANKTCKEIILKWQHPLDNGGMMIRNYIITVFLKWQATEH
;
A
#
# COMPACT_ATOMS: atom_id res chain seq x y z
N MET A 1 14.28 16.02 -15.46
CA MET A 1 13.07 15.36 -14.89
C MET A 1 12.12 16.46 -14.50
N TYR A 2 10.94 16.51 -15.11
CA TYR A 2 9.91 17.50 -14.80
C TYR A 2 8.86 16.87 -13.87
N SER A 3 8.35 17.61 -12.88
CA SER A 3 7.17 17.20 -12.09
C SER A 3 5.86 17.64 -12.77
N GLU A 4 4.71 17.25 -12.22
CA GLU A 4 3.34 17.38 -12.76
C GLU A 4 2.94 18.74 -13.35
N ASN A 5 3.68 19.81 -13.06
CA ASN A 5 3.41 21.16 -13.59
C ASN A 5 4.42 21.62 -14.65
N GLY A 6 5.27 20.73 -15.17
CA GLY A 6 6.39 21.12 -16.03
C GLY A 6 7.53 21.80 -15.29
N THR A 7 7.61 21.63 -13.96
CA THR A 7 8.68 22.20 -13.13
C THR A 7 9.93 21.34 -13.25
N GLU A 8 11.05 21.93 -13.64
CA GLU A 8 12.36 21.28 -13.67
C GLU A 8 12.79 20.86 -12.26
N ILE A 9 12.93 19.55 -12.03
CA ILE A 9 13.30 18.97 -10.73
C ILE A 9 14.83 19.01 -10.53
N ALA A 10 15.62 18.97 -11.62
CA ALA A 10 17.07 19.09 -11.59
C ALA A 10 17.67 19.35 -12.99
N ARG A 11 18.77 20.11 -13.05
CA ARG A 11 19.61 20.36 -14.23
C ARG A 11 21.05 19.96 -13.99
N GLY A 12 21.68 19.25 -14.94
CA GLY A 12 23.11 18.90 -14.86
C GLY A 12 23.46 17.73 -13.92
N ASN A 13 22.47 17.10 -13.30
CA ASN A 13 22.66 15.93 -12.43
C ASN A 13 22.30 14.63 -13.17
N THR A 14 23.02 13.55 -12.87
CA THR A 14 22.67 12.19 -13.34
C THR A 14 21.54 11.56 -12.53
N THR A 15 21.10 12.21 -11.45
CA THR A 15 20.06 11.72 -10.53
C THR A 15 19.20 12.88 -10.04
N ALA A 16 17.89 12.66 -9.94
CA ALA A 16 16.94 13.58 -9.32
C ALA A 16 15.90 12.79 -8.54
N SER A 17 15.37 13.39 -7.49
CA SER A 17 14.31 12.81 -6.66
C SER A 17 13.26 13.87 -6.37
N TYR A 18 11.99 13.49 -6.41
CA TYR A 18 10.86 14.34 -6.03
C TYR A 18 10.01 13.61 -4.99
N THR A 19 9.62 14.34 -3.95
CA THR A 19 8.86 13.78 -2.82
C THR A 19 7.62 14.62 -2.57
N LEU A 20 6.44 14.02 -2.74
CA LEU A 20 5.18 14.60 -2.30
C LEU A 20 5.04 14.40 -0.79
N LYS A 21 5.09 15.50 -0.02
CA LYS A 21 4.96 15.44 1.45
C LYS A 21 3.51 15.24 1.90
N THR A 22 2.56 15.75 1.13
CA THR A 22 1.12 15.63 1.34
C THR A 22 0.48 15.36 -0.02
N THR A 23 -0.36 14.35 -0.09
CA THR A 23 -1.08 13.93 -1.30
C THR A 23 -2.58 14.14 -1.10
N THR A 24 -3.22 14.67 -2.12
CA THR A 24 -4.66 14.83 -2.32
C THR A 24 -5.16 13.76 -3.31
N GLU A 25 -6.47 13.65 -3.53
CA GLU A 25 -7.02 12.70 -4.52
C GLU A 25 -6.55 13.00 -5.95
N GLU A 26 -6.21 14.26 -6.24
CA GLU A 26 -5.80 14.74 -7.56
C GLU A 26 -4.36 14.34 -7.91
N ASP A 27 -3.52 14.05 -6.91
CA ASP A 27 -2.12 13.64 -7.10
C ASP A 27 -1.99 12.15 -7.51
N PHE A 28 -3.07 11.37 -7.51
CA PHE A 28 -3.01 9.97 -7.95
C PHE A 28 -3.25 9.87 -9.45
N GLY A 29 -2.40 9.11 -10.14
CA GLY A 29 -2.50 9.01 -11.58
C GLY A 29 -1.18 8.64 -12.24
N LYS A 30 -1.07 8.97 -13.53
CA LYS A 30 0.08 8.64 -14.36
C LYS A 30 1.07 9.82 -14.37
N PHE A 31 2.29 9.55 -13.94
CA PHE A 31 3.41 10.49 -13.93
C PHE A 31 4.34 10.19 -15.09
N ASN A 32 4.66 11.19 -15.90
CA ASN A 32 5.63 11.05 -16.98
C ASN A 32 6.98 11.66 -16.56
N CYS A 33 7.95 10.80 -16.28
CA CYS A 33 9.30 11.20 -15.96
C CYS A 33 10.12 11.36 -17.25
N THR A 34 10.59 12.56 -17.54
CA THR A 34 11.39 12.84 -18.75
C THR A 34 12.80 13.33 -18.42
N ALA A 35 13.79 12.77 -19.09
CA ALA A 35 15.19 13.17 -19.03
C ALA A 35 15.63 13.64 -20.42
N GLU A 36 16.28 14.79 -20.48
CA GLU A 36 16.69 15.43 -21.73
C GLU A 36 18.14 15.91 -21.60
N ASN A 37 18.96 15.60 -22.59
CA ASN A 37 20.33 16.08 -22.76
C ASN A 37 20.51 16.58 -24.21
N PRO A 38 21.65 17.20 -24.56
CA PRO A 38 21.87 17.71 -25.93
C PRO A 38 21.74 16.65 -27.02
N ASP A 39 21.98 15.38 -26.70
CA ASP A 39 21.95 14.26 -27.65
C ASP A 39 20.55 13.63 -27.80
N GLY A 40 19.60 13.95 -26.91
CA GLY A 40 18.24 13.43 -27.01
C GLY A 40 17.42 13.45 -25.73
N LYS A 41 16.27 12.76 -25.80
CA LYS A 41 15.24 12.73 -24.76
C LYS A 41 14.75 11.32 -24.50
N ALA A 42 14.62 10.96 -23.22
CA ALA A 42 14.01 9.72 -22.74
C ALA A 42 12.81 10.02 -21.84
N ALA A 43 11.79 9.17 -21.88
CA ALA A 43 10.58 9.30 -21.09
C ALA A 43 10.19 7.95 -20.46
N HIS A 44 9.69 7.98 -19.22
CA HIS A 44 9.20 6.81 -18.51
C HIS A 44 7.88 7.13 -17.80
N LEU A 45 6.87 6.31 -18.04
CA LEU A 45 5.55 6.46 -17.45
C LEU A 45 5.45 5.62 -16.17
N MET A 46 5.08 6.26 -15.07
CA MET A 46 4.85 5.64 -13.77
C MET A 46 3.40 5.88 -13.34
N GLU A 47 2.83 5.00 -12.52
CA GLU A 47 1.47 5.16 -12.00
C GLU A 47 1.52 5.21 -10.47
N LEU A 48 1.09 6.33 -9.89
CA LEU A 48 0.92 6.48 -8.46
C LEU A 48 -0.50 6.08 -8.08
N LYS A 49 -0.62 5.00 -7.30
CA LYS A 49 -1.92 4.47 -6.84
C LYS A 49 -2.15 4.79 -5.38
N LYS A 50 -3.40 5.07 -5.05
CA LYS A 50 -3.83 5.22 -3.66
C LYS A 50 -3.78 3.88 -2.96
N ALA A 51 -3.06 3.85 -1.84
CA ALA A 51 -3.10 2.70 -0.95
C ALA A 51 -4.49 2.61 -0.31
N VAL A 52 -5.10 1.44 -0.39
CA VAL A 52 -6.40 1.15 0.21
C VAL A 52 -6.24 0.16 1.35
N ARG A 53 -7.32 -0.05 2.11
CA ARG A 53 -7.33 -1.09 3.13
C ARG A 53 -7.12 -2.45 2.45
N PRO A 54 -6.22 -3.29 2.96
CA PRO A 54 -6.08 -4.65 2.48
C PRO A 54 -7.41 -5.41 2.54
N GLY A 55 -7.55 -6.41 1.69
CA GLY A 55 -8.63 -7.38 1.79
C GLY A 55 -8.60 -8.19 3.09
N PRO A 56 -9.64 -8.99 3.36
CA PRO A 56 -9.67 -9.84 4.53
C PRO A 56 -8.58 -10.92 4.48
N PRO A 57 -8.03 -11.33 5.65
CA PRO A 57 -7.17 -12.51 5.73
C PRO A 57 -7.92 -13.75 5.22
N ARG A 58 -7.17 -14.67 4.61
CA ARG A 58 -7.76 -15.88 4.01
C ARG A 58 -7.56 -17.09 4.91
N ASN A 59 -8.39 -18.11 4.74
CA ASN A 59 -8.27 -19.41 5.41
C ASN A 59 -8.07 -19.29 6.92
N VAL A 60 -8.88 -18.44 7.58
CA VAL A 60 -8.83 -18.26 9.03
C VAL A 60 -9.32 -19.54 9.71
N ALA A 61 -8.44 -20.18 10.46
CA ALA A 61 -8.72 -21.40 11.20
C ALA A 61 -8.32 -21.22 12.66
N ALA A 62 -9.11 -21.80 13.56
CA ALA A 62 -8.84 -21.83 14.99
C ALA A 62 -8.65 -23.28 15.45
N ASN A 63 -7.60 -23.52 16.22
CA ASN A 63 -7.42 -24.75 16.96
C ASN A 63 -7.46 -24.44 18.45
N LYS A 64 -8.41 -25.03 19.17
CA LYS A 64 -8.61 -24.81 20.60
C LYS A 64 -7.98 -25.96 21.39
N THR A 65 -7.19 -25.61 22.39
CA THR A 65 -6.75 -26.54 23.44
C THR A 65 -7.51 -26.24 24.75
N CYS A 66 -7.18 -26.95 25.82
CA CYS A 66 -7.78 -26.70 27.13
C CYS A 66 -7.45 -25.31 27.71
N LYS A 67 -6.38 -24.65 27.25
CA LYS A 67 -5.89 -23.38 27.83
C LYS A 67 -5.65 -22.25 26.82
N GLU A 68 -5.50 -22.57 25.55
CA GLU A 68 -5.17 -21.58 24.52
C GLU A 68 -5.94 -21.82 23.22
N ILE A 69 -5.98 -20.80 22.37
CA ILE A 69 -6.53 -20.87 21.01
C ILE A 69 -5.43 -20.44 20.05
N ILE A 70 -5.05 -21.34 19.15
CA ILE A 70 -4.08 -21.07 18.09
C ILE A 70 -4.85 -20.66 16.84
N LEU A 71 -4.63 -19.44 16.37
CA LEU A 71 -5.22 -18.91 15.15
C LEU A 71 -4.20 -18.98 14.01
N LYS A 72 -4.63 -19.46 12.84
CA LYS A 72 -3.83 -19.50 11.61
C LYS A 72 -4.61 -18.87 10.48
N TRP A 73 -3.94 -18.07 9.65
CA TRP A 73 -4.53 -17.46 8.47
C TRP A 73 -3.45 -17.22 7.42
N GLN A 74 -3.89 -16.94 6.19
CA GLN A 74 -3.05 -16.55 5.07
C GLN A 74 -3.22 -15.06 4.76
N HIS A 75 -2.24 -14.49 4.07
CA HIS A 75 -2.32 -13.11 3.59
C HIS A 75 -3.56 -12.88 2.71
N PRO A 76 -4.15 -11.67 2.75
CA PRO A 76 -5.17 -11.25 1.79
C PRO A 76 -4.70 -11.47 0.35
N LEU A 77 -5.65 -11.70 -0.56
CA LEU A 77 -5.34 -11.76 -1.99
C LEU A 77 -4.92 -10.38 -2.52
N ASP A 78 -5.60 -9.33 -2.03
CA ASP A 78 -5.31 -7.94 -2.33
C ASP A 78 -4.76 -7.26 -1.07
N ASN A 79 -3.55 -6.73 -1.15
CA ASN A 79 -2.89 -6.01 -0.06
C ASN A 79 -3.19 -4.50 -0.06
N GLY A 80 -4.05 -4.04 -0.96
CA GLY A 80 -4.42 -2.63 -1.10
C GLY A 80 -3.29 -1.75 -1.60
N GLY A 81 -2.31 -2.32 -2.30
CA GLY A 81 -1.18 -1.59 -2.88
C GLY A 81 0.01 -1.40 -1.93
N MET A 82 -0.04 -1.94 -0.72
CA MET A 82 1.04 -1.83 0.28
C MET A 82 1.32 -3.16 0.98
N MET A 83 2.55 -3.37 1.43
CA MET A 83 2.90 -4.57 2.21
C MET A 83 2.11 -4.62 3.53
N ILE A 84 1.54 -5.78 3.84
CA ILE A 84 0.85 -6.02 5.12
C ILE A 84 1.87 -5.95 6.26
N ARG A 85 1.62 -5.09 7.25
CA ARG A 85 2.51 -4.91 8.41
C ARG A 85 2.07 -5.70 9.63
N ASN A 86 0.77 -5.70 9.95
CA ASN A 86 0.22 -6.27 11.17
C ASN A 86 -1.21 -6.78 10.96
N TYR A 87 -1.69 -7.59 11.90
CA TYR A 87 -3.08 -8.05 12.00
C TYR A 87 -3.67 -7.67 13.35
N ILE A 88 -4.95 -7.30 13.37
CA ILE A 88 -5.71 -7.02 14.60
C ILE A 88 -6.70 -8.16 14.81
N ILE A 89 -6.71 -8.73 16.01
CA ILE A 89 -7.59 -9.83 16.39
C ILE A 89 -8.57 -9.33 17.46
N THR A 90 -9.86 -9.44 17.19
CA THR A 90 -10.92 -9.08 18.13
C THR A 90 -11.65 -10.33 18.59
N VAL A 91 -11.67 -10.58 19.90
CA VAL A 91 -12.35 -11.73 20.53
C VAL A 91 -13.62 -11.25 21.21
N PHE A 92 -14.75 -11.88 20.88
CA PHE A 92 -16.03 -11.62 21.52
C PHE A 92 -16.41 -12.80 22.40
N LEU A 93 -16.55 -12.57 23.71
CA LEU A 93 -17.11 -13.55 24.63
C LEU A 93 -18.63 -13.38 24.64
N LYS A 94 -19.35 -14.41 24.20
CA LYS A 94 -20.80 -14.48 24.38
C LYS A 94 -21.10 -15.38 25.57
N TRP A 95 -21.70 -14.82 26.61
CA TRP A 95 -22.30 -15.62 27.67
C TRP A 95 -23.54 -16.30 27.11
N GLN A 96 -23.65 -17.62 27.31
CA GLN A 96 -24.92 -18.33 27.13
C GLN A 96 -25.39 -18.67 28.53
N ALA A 97 -26.49 -18.07 28.97
CA ALA A 97 -27.15 -18.51 30.17
C ALA A 97 -27.77 -19.89 29.88
N THR A 98 -27.31 -20.92 30.58
CA THR A 98 -28.00 -22.20 30.64
C THR A 98 -29.30 -21.99 31.40
N GLU A 99 -30.43 -22.08 30.71
CA GLU A 99 -31.73 -22.23 31.37
C GLU A 99 -31.83 -23.67 31.94
N HIS A 100 -32.22 -23.77 33.20
CA HIS A 100 -32.53 -25.02 33.91
C HIS A 100 -34.02 -25.31 33.85
#